data_AF-A0A9P9XGF4-F1
#
_entry.id   AF-A0A9P9XGF4-F1
#
_cell.length_a   1.000
_cell.length_b   1.000
_cell.length_c   1.000
_cell.angle_alpha   90.00
_cell.angle_beta   90.00
_cell.angle_gamma   90.00
#
_symmetry.space_group_name_H-M   'P 1'
#
loop_
_entity.id
_entity.type
_entity.pdbx_description
1 polymer ?
#
loop_
_entity_poly.entity_id
_entity_poly.type
_entity_poly.pdbx_seq_one_letter_code
_entity_poly.pdbx_strand_id
1 'polypeptide(L)'
;MLSKTLTLLGLTAAACARVQFLASLGVAISGADFGCEIDGSCPTGKVQLPLSSLGGGDGEGQMNHFVQNDKLNMFRLPVGWQFLVNNQLGGQLNAANLGKYDQIMQKCLATGAHCMLDIHNFARWNGGIIGQGGPTDDQFVSLWTQLATKYKDNANVVFEIMNEPHDLDVKLWAATCQKVVTAIRGAGATSQMILLPGTNFNSAEFLVSSGSAEALAAITNPDGTTDNLIIDVHKYLDQDNSGTHRPCTTDNVESFRTVAEFLRAKGRKGLVSETGASSDASCFTSFCAQNTFINQNSDVFIGLVGWAAGSFSTDYVLSLTPKKSGNTYTDNNLMKQCVLDTWANTEQNVSTPATPPAASSSSSSAGAAVSQPIASLVPTKLPATTPSAPAAISTPPSSASSSAPTSAPPPSSSGGDEEGIAPPTTIVSMPTTLLVDPSTPTPPAATGARSGRNGTTTTTSSSPLPTAAGSRLGGLDSLLGLGLAVAFFL
;
A
#
# COMPACT_ATOMS: atom_id res chain seq x y z
N MET A 1 31.59 66.82 11.25
CA MET A 1 32.08 65.52 11.76
C MET A 1 30.86 64.60 11.87
N LEU A 2 30.78 63.59 11.01
CA LEU A 2 29.58 62.78 10.80
C LEU A 2 29.34 61.81 11.97
N SER A 3 28.11 61.85 12.47
CA SER A 3 27.54 60.93 13.46
C SER A 3 27.41 59.51 12.87
N LYS A 4 27.92 58.50 13.57
CA LYS A 4 27.65 57.09 13.28
C LYS A 4 26.85 56.50 14.44
N THR A 5 25.54 56.53 14.30
CA THR A 5 24.59 55.75 15.10
C THR A 5 24.58 54.33 14.52
N LEU A 6 25.11 53.34 15.26
CA LEU A 6 25.01 51.94 14.89
C LEU A 6 23.81 51.34 15.63
N THR A 7 22.64 51.36 14.99
CA THR A 7 21.44 50.68 15.48
C THR A 7 21.55 49.20 15.11
N LEU A 8 21.80 48.35 16.10
CA LEU A 8 21.78 46.90 15.95
C LEU A 8 20.31 46.43 15.94
N LEU A 9 19.69 46.34 14.76
CA LEU A 9 18.44 45.61 14.58
C LEU A 9 18.76 44.11 14.64
N GLY A 10 18.50 43.49 15.79
CA GLY A 10 18.41 42.04 15.89
C GLY A 10 17.16 41.57 15.16
N LEU A 11 17.27 41.20 13.88
CA LEU A 11 16.30 40.34 13.24
C LEU A 11 16.47 38.94 13.82
N THR A 12 15.71 38.63 14.86
CA THR A 12 15.37 37.23 15.14
C THR A 12 14.50 36.75 13.98
N ALA A 13 15.13 36.13 12.98
CA ALA A 13 14.43 35.27 12.06
C ALA A 13 13.86 34.13 12.89
N ALA A 14 12.61 34.27 13.32
CA ALA A 14 11.80 33.12 13.68
C ALA A 14 11.64 32.33 12.38
N ALA A 15 12.59 31.43 12.13
CA ALA A 15 12.34 30.30 11.27
C ALA A 15 11.24 29.50 11.96
N CYS A 16 9.98 29.85 11.68
CA CYS A 16 8.92 28.86 11.68
C CYS A 16 9.38 27.82 10.67
N ALA A 17 10.11 26.82 11.15
CA ALA A 17 10.20 25.55 10.49
C ALA A 17 8.76 25.04 10.44
N ARG A 18 8.03 25.44 9.38
CA ARG A 18 6.87 24.70 8.92
C ARG A 18 7.41 23.37 8.42
N VAL A 19 7.76 22.47 9.34
CA VAL A 19 7.80 21.05 9.02
C VAL A 19 6.35 20.61 9.05
N GLN A 20 5.60 21.10 8.07
CA GLN A 20 4.34 20.51 7.70
C GLN A 20 4.78 19.23 6.99
N PHE A 21 4.96 18.15 7.75
CA PHE A 21 4.89 16.81 7.17
C PHE A 21 3.47 16.74 6.59
N LEU A 22 3.32 17.16 5.33
CA LEU A 22 2.12 16.90 4.56
C LEU A 22 2.12 15.39 4.35
N ALA A 23 1.53 14.66 5.30
CA ALA A 23 1.30 13.23 5.18
C ALA A 23 0.70 12.98 3.80
N SER A 24 1.31 12.08 3.03
CA SER A 24 0.88 11.79 1.67
C SER A 24 -0.49 11.13 1.71
N LEU A 25 -1.48 11.70 1.04
CA LEU A 25 -2.78 11.08 0.85
C LEU A 25 -2.92 10.72 -0.61
N GLY A 26 -3.33 9.49 -0.86
CA GLY A 26 -3.42 8.95 -2.21
C GLY A 26 -4.52 7.93 -2.42
N VAL A 27 -4.64 7.52 -3.68
CA VAL A 27 -5.54 6.46 -4.13
C VAL A 27 -4.81 5.59 -5.15
N ALA A 28 -5.07 4.28 -5.12
CA ALA A 28 -4.59 3.36 -6.14
C ALA A 28 -5.37 3.55 -7.45
N ILE A 29 -4.66 3.75 -8.56
CA ILE A 29 -5.22 3.84 -9.91
C ILE A 29 -4.93 2.51 -10.62
N SER A 30 -5.77 1.52 -10.32
CA SER A 30 -5.59 0.12 -10.73
C SER A 30 -6.09 -0.13 -12.16
N GLY A 31 -5.61 -1.23 -12.75
CA GLY A 31 -5.99 -1.71 -14.07
C GLY A 31 -4.86 -2.47 -14.78
N ALA A 32 -3.59 -2.11 -14.53
CA ALA A 32 -2.44 -2.81 -15.12
C ALA A 32 -2.07 -4.11 -14.39
N ASP A 33 -2.66 -4.31 -13.22
CA ASP A 33 -2.67 -5.48 -12.34
C ASP A 33 -3.88 -6.41 -12.58
N PHE A 34 -4.89 -5.99 -13.35
CA PHE A 34 -6.09 -6.81 -13.54
C PHE A 34 -5.78 -8.20 -14.08
N GLY A 35 -6.28 -9.21 -13.36
CA GLY A 35 -6.03 -10.63 -13.60
C GLY A 35 -4.85 -11.21 -12.82
N CYS A 36 -4.01 -10.39 -12.17
CA CYS A 36 -3.02 -10.89 -11.23
C CYS A 36 -3.71 -11.59 -10.05
N GLU A 37 -3.27 -12.80 -9.78
CA GLU A 37 -3.75 -13.63 -8.68
C GLU A 37 -2.69 -13.70 -7.57
N ILE A 38 -3.11 -14.05 -6.35
CA ILE A 38 -2.23 -14.10 -5.18
C ILE A 38 -1.07 -15.11 -5.32
N ASP A 39 -1.18 -16.08 -6.23
CA ASP A 39 -0.06 -16.99 -6.54
C ASP A 39 1.04 -16.33 -7.40
N GLY A 40 0.89 -15.05 -7.77
CA GLY A 40 1.79 -14.31 -8.64
C GLY A 40 1.62 -14.64 -10.12
N SER A 41 0.52 -15.29 -10.53
CA SER A 41 0.14 -15.45 -11.94
C SER A 41 -0.56 -14.19 -12.44
N CYS A 42 0.00 -13.53 -13.47
CA CYS A 42 -0.60 -12.35 -14.10
C CYS A 42 -0.82 -12.57 -15.61
N PRO A 43 -1.98 -13.06 -16.05
CA PRO A 43 -2.32 -13.23 -17.46
C PRO A 43 -2.48 -11.86 -18.12
N THR A 44 -1.54 -11.51 -19.00
CA THR A 44 -1.44 -10.18 -19.63
C THR A 44 -2.65 -9.78 -20.49
N GLY A 45 -3.50 -10.75 -20.87
CA GLY A 45 -4.73 -10.49 -21.63
C GLY A 45 -5.89 -9.91 -20.80
N LYS A 46 -5.76 -9.86 -19.47
CA LYS A 46 -6.77 -9.28 -18.56
C LYS A 46 -6.50 -7.82 -18.19
N VAL A 47 -5.31 -7.32 -18.53
CA VAL A 47 -4.88 -5.95 -18.26
C VAL A 47 -5.82 -4.93 -18.90
N GLN A 48 -6.27 -3.96 -18.10
CA GLN A 48 -7.07 -2.81 -18.53
C GLN A 48 -6.41 -1.53 -18.02
N LEU A 49 -5.41 -1.05 -18.75
CA LEU A 49 -4.65 0.14 -18.36
C LEU A 49 -5.59 1.34 -18.11
N PRO A 50 -5.47 2.05 -16.97
CA PRO A 50 -6.39 3.12 -16.56
C PRO A 50 -6.15 4.44 -17.33
N LEU A 51 -6.18 4.35 -18.66
CA LEU A 51 -6.24 5.48 -19.57
C LEU A 51 -7.32 5.22 -20.61
N SER A 52 -8.26 6.15 -20.76
CA SER A 52 -9.30 6.10 -21.79
C SER A 52 -8.72 5.91 -23.20
N SER A 53 -7.56 6.51 -23.48
CA SER A 53 -6.85 6.38 -24.76
C SER A 53 -6.29 4.97 -25.02
N LEU A 54 -6.17 4.14 -23.98
CA LEU A 54 -5.73 2.74 -24.05
C LEU A 54 -6.87 1.75 -23.82
N GLY A 55 -8.12 2.23 -23.75
CA GLY A 55 -9.33 1.41 -23.64
C GLY A 55 -9.73 1.01 -22.21
N GLY A 56 -9.09 1.57 -21.17
CA GLY A 56 -9.51 1.38 -19.78
C GLY A 56 -10.18 2.62 -19.17
N GLY A 57 -10.14 2.72 -17.84
CA GLY A 57 -10.74 3.83 -17.09
C GLY A 57 -10.08 5.18 -17.37
N ASP A 58 -10.78 6.28 -17.04
CA ASP A 58 -10.24 7.64 -17.19
C ASP A 58 -9.30 8.02 -16.03
N GLY A 59 -8.22 7.27 -15.84
CA GLY A 59 -7.29 7.49 -14.73
C GLY A 59 -6.61 8.86 -14.79
N GLU A 60 -6.34 9.41 -15.97
CA GLU A 60 -5.84 10.79 -16.11
C GLU A 60 -6.84 11.81 -15.55
N GLY A 61 -8.12 11.70 -15.92
CA GLY A 61 -9.15 12.58 -15.38
C GLY A 61 -9.35 12.41 -13.88
N GLN A 62 -9.32 11.17 -13.38
CA GLN A 62 -9.43 10.86 -11.96
C GLN A 62 -8.27 11.45 -11.15
N MET A 63 -7.01 11.22 -11.57
CA MET A 63 -5.84 11.79 -10.89
C MET A 63 -5.87 13.32 -10.87
N ASN A 64 -6.26 13.96 -11.98
CA ASN A 64 -6.41 15.42 -12.01
C ASN A 64 -7.48 15.92 -11.04
N HIS A 65 -8.64 15.24 -10.97
CA HIS A 65 -9.69 15.54 -9.98
C HIS A 65 -9.17 15.41 -8.55
N PHE A 66 -8.55 14.27 -8.22
CA PHE A 66 -8.03 14.01 -6.88
C PHE A 66 -6.98 15.05 -6.44
N VAL A 67 -6.09 15.51 -7.32
CA VAL A 67 -5.14 16.58 -6.97
C VAL A 67 -5.82 17.94 -6.87
N GLN A 68 -6.62 18.32 -7.87
CA GLN A 68 -7.14 19.69 -7.99
C GLN A 68 -8.26 19.97 -7.00
N ASN A 69 -9.15 18.99 -6.77
CA ASN A 69 -10.34 19.14 -5.95
C ASN A 69 -10.09 18.64 -4.53
N ASP A 70 -9.43 17.48 -4.40
CA ASP A 70 -9.34 16.75 -3.12
C ASP A 70 -7.97 16.87 -2.44
N LYS A 71 -7.00 17.54 -3.10
CA LYS A 71 -5.64 17.80 -2.58
C LYS A 71 -4.81 16.55 -2.29
N LEU A 72 -5.13 15.44 -2.95
CA LEU A 72 -4.28 14.25 -2.95
C LEU A 72 -2.93 14.57 -3.61
N ASN A 73 -1.88 13.89 -3.17
CA ASN A 73 -0.51 14.13 -3.61
C ASN A 73 0.27 12.83 -3.86
N MET A 74 -0.43 11.68 -3.91
CA MET A 74 0.17 10.38 -4.22
C MET A 74 -0.80 9.49 -5.00
N PHE A 75 -0.29 8.75 -5.98
CA PHE A 75 -1.04 7.70 -6.66
C PHE A 75 -0.21 6.43 -6.73
N ARG A 76 -0.84 5.31 -6.35
CA ARG A 76 -0.28 3.97 -6.51
C ARG A 76 -0.73 3.38 -7.83
N LEU A 77 0.22 2.86 -8.60
CA LEU A 77 0.03 2.41 -9.98
C LEU A 77 0.46 0.93 -10.06
N PRO A 78 -0.43 -0.01 -9.68
CA PRO A 78 -0.15 -1.43 -9.75
C PRO A 78 0.10 -1.92 -11.17
N VAL A 79 1.08 -2.80 -11.36
CA VAL A 79 1.33 -3.48 -12.63
C VAL A 79 1.92 -4.87 -12.43
N GLY A 80 1.46 -5.84 -13.21
CA GLY A 80 2.03 -7.19 -13.20
C GLY A 80 3.43 -7.24 -13.83
N TRP A 81 4.36 -7.95 -13.19
CA TRP A 81 5.71 -8.22 -13.71
C TRP A 81 5.63 -8.86 -15.11
N GLN A 82 4.74 -9.84 -15.31
CA GLN A 82 4.50 -10.51 -16.59
C GLN A 82 4.18 -9.51 -17.70
N PHE A 83 3.41 -8.47 -17.42
CA PHE A 83 3.10 -7.43 -18.41
C PHE A 83 4.36 -6.66 -18.80
N LEU A 84 5.14 -6.20 -17.83
CA LEU A 84 6.35 -5.40 -18.07
C LEU A 84 7.41 -6.11 -18.90
N VAL A 85 7.60 -7.41 -18.71
CA VAL A 85 8.60 -8.20 -19.45
C VAL A 85 7.99 -9.08 -20.56
N ASN A 86 6.68 -8.94 -20.82
CA ASN A 86 5.95 -9.76 -21.78
C ASN A 86 6.19 -11.27 -21.57
N ASN A 87 6.02 -11.73 -20.33
CA ASN A 87 6.23 -13.11 -19.88
C ASN A 87 7.68 -13.64 -20.02
N GLN A 88 8.67 -12.79 -20.31
CA GLN A 88 10.09 -13.17 -20.37
C GLN A 88 10.76 -12.97 -19.00
N LEU A 89 10.64 -13.95 -18.11
CA LEU A 89 11.23 -13.89 -16.77
C LEU A 89 12.74 -13.63 -16.81
N GLY A 90 13.20 -12.60 -16.09
CA GLY A 90 14.60 -12.15 -16.09
C GLY A 90 15.06 -11.44 -17.37
N GLY A 91 14.18 -11.31 -18.36
CA GLY A 91 14.44 -10.64 -19.62
C GLY A 91 14.43 -9.11 -19.52
N GLN A 92 14.56 -8.46 -20.68
CA GLN A 92 14.44 -7.01 -20.78
C GLN A 92 12.98 -6.57 -20.65
N LEU A 93 12.77 -5.35 -20.16
CA LEU A 93 11.46 -4.69 -20.24
C LEU A 93 11.00 -4.65 -21.70
N ASN A 94 9.78 -5.11 -21.94
CA ASN A 94 9.18 -5.07 -23.26
C ASN A 94 8.85 -3.62 -23.60
N ALA A 95 9.50 -3.08 -24.65
CA ALA A 95 9.39 -1.66 -25.01
C ALA A 95 7.93 -1.21 -25.26
N ALA A 96 7.09 -2.06 -25.86
CA ALA A 96 5.71 -1.71 -26.15
C ALA A 96 4.85 -1.67 -24.87
N ASN A 97 4.98 -2.68 -24.01
CA ASN A 97 4.23 -2.73 -22.75
C ASN A 97 4.71 -1.64 -21.77
N LEU A 98 6.02 -1.47 -21.63
CA LEU A 98 6.61 -0.40 -20.84
C LEU A 98 6.20 0.98 -21.38
N GLY A 99 6.16 1.19 -22.69
CA GLY A 99 5.72 2.46 -23.29
C GLY A 99 4.25 2.78 -23.02
N LYS A 100 3.39 1.77 -22.82
CA LYS A 100 2.00 1.97 -22.39
C LYS A 100 1.91 2.27 -20.90
N TYR A 101 2.63 1.52 -20.07
CA TYR A 101 2.66 1.77 -18.62
C TYR A 101 3.27 3.14 -18.29
N ASP A 102 4.33 3.54 -19.00
CA ASP A 102 4.97 4.84 -18.85
C ASP A 102 4.02 6.00 -19.17
N GLN A 103 3.07 5.84 -20.10
CA GLN A 103 2.05 6.87 -20.31
C GLN A 103 1.27 7.14 -19.02
N ILE A 104 0.91 6.11 -18.26
CA ILE A 104 0.22 6.26 -16.96
C ILE A 104 1.13 6.99 -15.97
N MET A 105 2.39 6.54 -15.85
CA MET A 105 3.38 7.18 -14.99
C MET A 105 3.54 8.67 -15.33
N GLN A 106 3.65 9.03 -16.61
CA GLN A 106 3.77 10.42 -17.03
C GLN A 106 2.50 11.24 -16.76
N LYS A 107 1.30 10.65 -16.92
CA LYS A 107 0.05 11.32 -16.54
C LYS A 107 -0.03 11.59 -15.04
N CYS A 108 0.40 10.63 -14.23
CA CYS A 108 0.52 10.82 -12.79
C CYS A 108 1.53 11.93 -12.46
N LEU A 109 2.76 11.86 -13.00
CA LEU A 109 3.83 12.80 -12.68
C LEU A 109 3.48 14.23 -13.12
N ALA A 110 2.73 14.40 -14.21
CA ALA A 110 2.25 15.69 -14.68
C ALA A 110 1.29 16.39 -13.69
N THR A 111 0.68 15.66 -12.76
CA THR A 111 -0.13 16.26 -11.69
C THR A 111 0.71 16.92 -10.59
N GLY A 112 2.01 16.60 -10.51
CA GLY A 112 2.90 17.01 -9.42
C GLY A 112 2.87 16.08 -8.20
N ALA A 113 2.02 15.05 -8.19
CA ALA A 113 1.96 14.04 -7.14
C ALA A 113 3.17 13.08 -7.16
N HIS A 114 3.33 12.33 -6.07
CA HIS A 114 4.15 11.13 -6.03
C HIS A 114 3.48 10.00 -6.81
N CYS A 115 4.26 9.25 -7.59
CA CYS A 115 3.77 8.17 -8.45
C CYS A 115 4.47 6.88 -8.07
N MET A 116 3.74 6.02 -7.37
CA MET A 116 4.23 4.77 -6.83
C MET A 116 4.07 3.66 -7.86
N LEU A 117 5.20 3.13 -8.32
CA LEU A 117 5.26 1.97 -9.18
C LEU A 117 5.23 0.73 -8.28
N ASP A 118 4.14 -0.02 -8.39
CA ASP A 118 3.88 -1.24 -7.65
C ASP A 118 4.03 -2.46 -8.56
N ILE A 119 4.89 -3.41 -8.16
CA ILE A 119 4.98 -4.72 -8.79
C ILE A 119 3.98 -5.66 -8.11
N HIS A 120 2.83 -5.86 -8.76
CA HIS A 120 1.65 -6.49 -8.16
C HIS A 120 1.67 -8.03 -8.22
N ASN A 121 2.69 -8.66 -7.60
CA ASN A 121 3.06 -10.05 -7.84
C ASN A 121 3.18 -10.95 -6.59
N PHE A 122 2.87 -10.48 -5.39
CA PHE A 122 2.78 -11.35 -4.19
C PHE A 122 4.08 -12.11 -3.86
N ALA A 123 5.22 -11.49 -4.17
CA ALA A 123 6.58 -12.07 -4.16
C ALA A 123 6.74 -13.36 -4.98
N ARG A 124 5.90 -13.54 -6.00
CA ARG A 124 5.82 -14.75 -6.81
C ARG A 124 5.79 -14.48 -8.32
N TRP A 125 6.14 -15.51 -9.06
CA TRP A 125 5.89 -15.62 -10.49
C TRP A 125 5.30 -17.01 -10.76
N ASN A 126 4.03 -17.07 -11.18
CA ASN A 126 3.32 -18.29 -11.52
C ASN A 126 3.47 -19.39 -10.45
N GLY A 127 3.19 -19.06 -9.19
CA GLY A 127 3.27 -19.94 -8.02
C GLY A 127 4.64 -20.01 -7.33
N GLY A 128 5.73 -19.68 -8.04
CA GLY A 128 7.08 -19.77 -7.49
C GLY A 128 7.49 -18.52 -6.70
N ILE A 129 7.95 -18.69 -5.46
CA ILE A 129 8.40 -17.60 -4.58
C ILE A 129 9.82 -17.14 -4.96
N ILE A 130 10.00 -15.83 -5.14
CA ILE A 130 11.30 -15.22 -5.49
C ILE A 130 12.34 -15.55 -4.42
N GLY A 131 13.50 -16.07 -4.84
CA GLY A 131 14.60 -16.46 -3.95
C GLY A 131 14.33 -17.70 -3.09
N GLN A 132 13.15 -18.32 -3.21
CA GLN A 132 12.69 -19.42 -2.35
C GLN A 132 12.00 -20.55 -3.16
N GLY A 133 12.49 -20.82 -4.37
CA GLY A 133 12.02 -21.91 -5.24
C GLY A 133 11.37 -21.47 -6.54
N GLY A 134 11.06 -20.18 -6.68
CA GLY A 134 10.63 -19.54 -7.92
C GLY A 134 11.78 -18.80 -8.63
N PRO A 135 11.54 -17.59 -9.15
CA PRO A 135 12.59 -16.77 -9.76
C PRO A 135 13.79 -16.56 -8.84
N THR A 136 14.98 -16.42 -9.41
CA THR A 136 16.16 -16.03 -8.62
C THR A 136 16.11 -14.56 -8.23
N ASP A 137 16.84 -14.20 -7.17
CA ASP A 137 17.02 -12.79 -6.80
C ASP A 137 17.56 -11.97 -7.99
N ASP A 138 18.48 -12.53 -8.79
CA ASP A 138 19.08 -11.82 -9.93
C ASP A 138 18.05 -11.50 -11.02
N GLN A 139 17.08 -12.38 -11.26
CA GLN A 139 16.00 -12.12 -12.21
C GLN A 139 15.09 -10.99 -11.74
N PHE A 140 14.83 -10.91 -10.44
CA PHE A 140 14.03 -9.84 -9.85
C PHE A 140 14.81 -8.52 -9.74
N VAL A 141 16.09 -8.57 -9.38
CA VAL A 141 17.02 -7.43 -9.38
C VAL A 141 17.17 -6.86 -10.79
N SER A 142 17.19 -7.69 -11.82
CA SER A 142 17.22 -7.25 -13.23
C SER A 142 16.01 -6.38 -13.58
N LEU A 143 14.81 -6.76 -13.15
CA LEU A 143 13.60 -5.94 -13.33
C LEU A 143 13.77 -4.57 -12.69
N TRP A 144 14.13 -4.53 -11.40
CA TRP A 144 14.25 -3.30 -10.63
C TRP A 144 15.38 -2.39 -11.12
N THR A 145 16.50 -2.95 -11.56
CA THR A 145 17.60 -2.18 -12.17
C THR A 145 17.13 -1.44 -13.41
N GLN A 146 16.36 -2.09 -14.28
CA GLN A 146 15.83 -1.48 -15.50
C GLN A 146 14.80 -0.39 -15.21
N LEU A 147 13.87 -0.64 -14.27
CA LEU A 147 12.87 0.35 -13.85
C LEU A 147 13.51 1.56 -13.18
N ALA A 148 14.45 1.34 -12.25
CA ALA A 148 15.21 2.41 -11.61
C ALA A 148 15.99 3.23 -12.64
N THR A 149 16.66 2.59 -13.59
CA THR A 149 17.38 3.29 -14.68
C THR A 149 16.46 4.20 -15.48
N LYS A 150 15.22 3.76 -15.76
CA LYS A 150 14.23 4.56 -16.49
C LYS A 150 13.75 5.78 -15.70
N TYR A 151 13.55 5.64 -14.39
CA TYR A 151 12.86 6.64 -13.57
C TYR A 151 13.77 7.43 -12.61
N LYS A 152 15.08 7.14 -12.56
CA LYS A 152 16.04 7.73 -11.63
C LYS A 152 16.08 9.27 -11.59
N ASP A 153 15.75 9.93 -12.69
CA ASP A 153 15.85 11.39 -12.79
C ASP A 153 14.59 12.12 -12.27
N ASN A 154 13.56 11.39 -11.84
CA ASN A 154 12.35 11.97 -11.26
C ASN A 154 12.18 11.57 -9.79
N ALA A 155 12.32 12.54 -8.89
CA ALA A 155 12.23 12.34 -7.44
C ALA A 155 10.80 12.04 -6.93
N ASN A 156 9.77 12.31 -7.75
CA ASN A 156 8.39 12.01 -7.38
C ASN A 156 8.03 10.53 -7.60
N VAL A 157 8.88 9.75 -8.26
CA VAL A 157 8.67 8.31 -8.38
C VAL A 157 8.93 7.64 -7.04
N VAL A 158 8.02 6.75 -6.65
CA VAL A 158 8.16 5.87 -5.49
C VAL A 158 8.26 4.44 -6.00
N PHE A 159 9.21 3.68 -5.47
CA PHE A 159 9.41 2.28 -5.85
C PHE A 159 8.83 1.38 -4.77
N GLU A 160 7.68 0.78 -5.01
CA GLU A 160 7.15 -0.26 -4.15
C GLU A 160 7.68 -1.61 -4.62
N ILE A 161 8.55 -2.23 -3.82
CA ILE A 161 9.31 -3.41 -4.27
C ILE A 161 8.38 -4.54 -4.74
N MET A 162 7.28 -4.77 -4.03
CA MET A 162 6.37 -5.89 -4.28
C MET A 162 5.07 -5.72 -3.49
N ASN A 163 3.94 -5.90 -4.16
CA ASN A 163 2.65 -6.04 -3.49
C ASN A 163 2.61 -7.34 -2.66
N GLU A 164 2.19 -7.22 -1.39
CA GLU A 164 1.70 -8.31 -0.54
C GLU A 164 2.43 -9.68 -0.60
N PRO A 165 3.73 -9.76 -0.29
CA PRO A 165 4.36 -11.05 -0.03
C PRO A 165 3.61 -11.85 1.05
N HIS A 166 3.47 -13.16 0.85
CA HIS A 166 2.82 -14.06 1.82
C HIS A 166 3.41 -15.47 1.78
N ASP A 167 3.16 -16.29 2.81
CA ASP A 167 3.57 -17.70 2.91
C ASP A 167 5.03 -17.95 2.50
N LEU A 168 5.96 -17.14 3.03
CA LEU A 168 7.39 -17.19 2.72
C LEU A 168 8.27 -17.02 3.98
N ASP A 169 9.55 -17.37 3.87
CA ASP A 169 10.55 -17.04 4.89
C ASP A 169 10.92 -15.55 4.79
N VAL A 170 10.50 -14.78 5.80
CA VAL A 170 10.66 -13.33 5.81
C VAL A 170 12.11 -12.86 5.89
N LYS A 171 13.03 -13.68 6.44
CA LYS A 171 14.45 -13.32 6.50
C LYS A 171 15.11 -13.46 5.13
N LEU A 172 14.77 -14.54 4.40
CA LEU A 172 15.21 -14.70 3.02
C LEU A 172 14.64 -13.60 2.14
N TRP A 173 13.35 -13.27 2.31
CA TRP A 173 12.72 -12.17 1.59
C TRP A 173 13.35 -10.81 1.88
N ALA A 174 13.65 -10.48 3.14
CA ALA A 174 14.34 -9.23 3.48
C ALA A 174 15.74 -9.16 2.84
N ALA A 175 16.43 -10.30 2.68
CA ALA A 175 17.70 -10.35 1.94
C ALA A 175 17.50 -10.09 0.43
N THR A 176 16.42 -10.59 -0.17
CA THR A 176 16.01 -10.24 -1.55
C THR A 176 15.73 -8.74 -1.66
N CYS A 177 14.95 -8.15 -0.75
CA CYS A 177 14.68 -6.70 -0.73
C CYS A 177 15.97 -5.88 -0.58
N GLN A 178 16.93 -6.30 0.24
CA GLN A 178 18.23 -5.63 0.37
C GLN A 178 19.00 -5.61 -0.95
N LYS A 179 18.98 -6.70 -1.73
CA LYS A 179 19.60 -6.74 -3.06
C LYS A 179 18.89 -5.78 -4.02
N VAL A 180 17.57 -5.72 -4.00
CA VAL A 180 16.77 -4.79 -4.81
C VAL A 180 17.07 -3.34 -4.45
N VAL A 181 17.08 -2.97 -3.17
CA VAL A 181 17.46 -1.62 -2.72
C VAL A 181 18.85 -1.25 -3.23
N THR A 182 19.82 -2.15 -3.06
CA THR A 182 21.20 -1.94 -3.54
C THR A 182 21.24 -1.69 -5.04
N ALA A 183 20.47 -2.44 -5.82
CA ALA A 183 20.39 -2.32 -7.27
C ALA A 183 19.70 -1.03 -7.73
N ILE A 184 18.58 -0.64 -7.09
CA ILE A 184 17.88 0.62 -7.37
C ILE A 184 18.82 1.80 -7.15
N ARG A 185 19.50 1.84 -5.99
CA ARG A 185 20.48 2.89 -5.68
C ARG A 185 21.68 2.85 -6.64
N GLY A 186 22.19 1.66 -6.96
CA GLY A 186 23.28 1.45 -7.92
C GLY A 186 22.95 1.88 -9.36
N ALA A 187 21.69 1.84 -9.75
CA ALA A 187 21.20 2.36 -11.03
C ALA A 187 21.11 3.91 -11.07
N GLY A 188 21.39 4.58 -9.96
CA GLY A 188 21.41 6.05 -9.83
C GLY A 188 20.13 6.66 -9.27
N ALA A 189 19.12 5.85 -8.92
CA ALA A 189 17.87 6.32 -8.32
C ALA A 189 18.06 6.56 -6.81
N THR A 190 18.72 7.67 -6.46
CA THR A 190 19.20 7.98 -5.11
C THR A 190 18.25 8.86 -4.29
N SER A 191 17.32 9.57 -4.93
CA SER A 191 16.40 10.50 -4.26
C SER A 191 15.02 9.90 -3.95
N GLN A 192 14.65 8.81 -4.62
CA GLN A 192 13.32 8.22 -4.54
C GLN A 192 13.08 7.48 -3.23
N MET A 193 11.82 7.46 -2.81
CA MET A 193 11.32 6.55 -1.78
C MET A 193 11.27 5.12 -2.29
N ILE A 194 11.62 4.17 -1.43
CA ILE A 194 11.50 2.73 -1.67
C ILE A 194 10.65 2.13 -0.54
N LEU A 195 9.53 1.50 -0.89
CA LEU A 195 8.70 0.78 0.07
C LEU A 195 9.19 -0.66 0.23
N LEU A 196 9.26 -1.09 1.49
CA LEU A 196 9.78 -2.38 1.92
C LEU A 196 8.63 -3.26 2.43
N PRO A 197 8.16 -4.24 1.64
CA PRO A 197 7.01 -5.08 1.97
C PRO A 197 7.39 -6.30 2.82
N GLY A 198 6.51 -6.66 3.75
CA GLY A 198 6.63 -7.79 4.67
C GLY A 198 5.87 -9.03 4.20
N THR A 199 5.88 -10.09 5.01
CA THR A 199 5.01 -11.26 4.77
C THR A 199 3.60 -11.04 5.35
N ASN A 200 2.71 -12.02 5.20
CA ASN A 200 1.28 -11.93 5.56
C ASN A 200 0.58 -10.76 4.87
N PHE A 201 0.79 -10.60 3.57
CA PHE A 201 0.13 -9.58 2.75
C PHE A 201 0.36 -8.17 3.28
N ASN A 202 1.58 -7.85 3.71
CA ASN A 202 1.94 -6.57 4.34
C ASN A 202 1.07 -6.19 5.56
N SER A 203 0.35 -7.14 6.17
CA SER A 203 -0.69 -6.83 7.16
C SER A 203 -0.15 -6.12 8.39
N ALA A 204 -0.72 -4.96 8.72
CA ALA A 204 -0.39 -4.20 9.93
C ALA A 204 -0.50 -5.04 11.21
N GLU A 205 -1.44 -5.99 11.25
CA GLU A 205 -1.68 -6.85 12.42
C GLU A 205 -0.53 -7.85 12.65
N PHE A 206 0.05 -8.38 11.58
CA PHE A 206 1.09 -9.40 11.65
C PHE A 206 2.50 -8.87 11.40
N LEU A 207 2.65 -7.59 11.02
CA LEU A 207 3.94 -7.01 10.64
C LEU A 207 5.01 -7.21 11.71
N VAL A 208 4.68 -6.93 12.98
CA VAL A 208 5.63 -7.08 14.10
C VAL A 208 5.77 -8.55 14.53
N SER A 209 4.65 -9.25 14.74
CA SER A 209 4.64 -10.62 15.27
C SER A 209 5.22 -11.67 14.31
N SER A 210 5.13 -11.44 13.00
CA SER A 210 5.77 -12.29 11.97
C SER A 210 7.29 -12.11 11.88
N GLY A 211 7.85 -11.08 12.52
CA GLY A 211 9.26 -10.70 12.37
C GLY A 211 9.56 -9.88 11.12
N SER A 212 8.56 -9.56 10.28
CA SER A 212 8.73 -8.67 9.11
C SER A 212 9.27 -7.31 9.52
N ALA A 213 8.68 -6.68 10.54
CA ALA A 213 9.05 -5.35 10.98
C ALA A 213 10.56 -5.26 11.33
N GLU A 214 11.08 -6.24 12.07
CA GLU A 214 12.51 -6.28 12.45
C GLU A 214 13.41 -6.55 11.23
N ALA A 215 13.04 -7.52 10.39
CA ALA A 215 13.84 -7.88 9.20
C ALA A 215 13.94 -6.72 8.21
N LEU A 216 12.83 -6.02 7.96
CA LEU A 216 12.78 -4.86 7.07
C LEU A 216 13.43 -3.62 7.70
N ALA A 217 13.33 -3.46 9.02
CA ALA A 217 13.99 -2.38 9.76
C ALA A 217 15.53 -2.42 9.65
N ALA A 218 16.10 -3.59 9.34
CA ALA A 218 17.54 -3.79 9.19
C ALA A 218 18.07 -3.49 7.77
N ILE A 219 17.19 -3.30 6.77
CA ILE A 219 17.61 -3.01 5.39
C ILE A 219 18.18 -1.58 5.32
N THR A 220 19.34 -1.43 4.67
CA THR A 220 20.03 -0.15 4.49
C THR A 220 20.29 0.17 3.03
N ASN A 221 20.48 1.46 2.74
CA ASN A 221 21.12 1.92 1.52
C ASN A 221 22.61 1.48 1.49
N PRO A 222 23.29 1.55 0.32
CA PRO A 222 24.71 1.21 0.21
C PRO A 222 25.65 2.03 1.10
N ASP A 223 25.24 3.23 1.51
CA ASP A 223 25.98 4.11 2.43
C ASP A 223 25.72 3.79 3.92
N GLY A 224 24.90 2.77 4.21
CA GLY A 224 24.52 2.35 5.56
C GLY A 224 23.36 3.14 6.16
N THR A 225 22.81 4.14 5.48
CA THR A 225 21.63 4.89 5.94
C THR A 225 20.34 4.11 5.70
N THR A 226 19.24 4.56 6.31
CA THR A 226 17.88 4.08 6.00
C THR A 226 17.04 5.18 5.34
N ASP A 227 17.69 6.22 4.81
CA ASP A 227 17.02 7.37 4.23
C ASP A 227 16.16 6.94 3.04
N ASN A 228 14.92 7.44 3.00
CA ASN A 228 13.91 7.10 1.99
C ASN A 228 13.58 5.59 1.88
N LEU A 229 13.94 4.78 2.88
CA LEU A 229 13.50 3.38 3.00
C LEU A 229 12.34 3.28 3.98
N ILE A 230 11.13 3.04 3.46
CA ILE A 230 9.89 3.13 4.21
C ILE A 230 9.29 1.74 4.34
N ILE A 231 8.80 1.37 5.52
CA ILE A 231 8.13 0.07 5.70
C ILE A 231 6.73 0.14 5.09
N ASP A 232 6.41 -0.84 4.26
CA ASP A 232 5.14 -0.93 3.57
C ASP A 232 4.10 -1.67 4.41
N VAL A 233 2.87 -1.16 4.48
CA VAL A 233 1.83 -1.65 5.38
C VAL A 233 0.48 -1.65 4.68
N HIS A 234 -0.22 -2.78 4.74
CA HIS A 234 -1.58 -2.93 4.26
C HIS A 234 -2.51 -3.28 5.42
N LYS A 235 -3.79 -2.91 5.33
CA LYS A 235 -4.83 -3.46 6.22
C LYS A 235 -6.24 -3.24 5.66
N TYR A 236 -7.05 -4.28 5.75
CA TYR A 236 -8.49 -4.23 5.48
C TYR A 236 -9.29 -4.43 6.77
N LEU A 237 -10.59 -4.10 6.70
CA LEU A 237 -11.48 -4.00 7.86
C LEU A 237 -12.52 -5.15 7.92
N ASP A 238 -12.60 -5.95 6.86
CA ASP A 238 -13.49 -7.10 6.82
C ASP A 238 -12.96 -8.28 7.63
N GLN A 239 -13.83 -9.26 7.84
CA GLN A 239 -13.67 -10.36 8.79
C GLN A 239 -12.38 -11.17 8.65
N ASP A 240 -11.78 -11.21 7.47
CA ASP A 240 -10.59 -11.98 7.13
C ASP A 240 -9.47 -11.13 6.55
N ASN A 241 -9.57 -9.80 6.66
CA ASN A 241 -8.57 -8.84 6.19
C ASN A 241 -8.29 -8.94 4.66
N SER A 242 -9.24 -9.45 3.87
CA SER A 242 -9.07 -9.64 2.43
C SER A 242 -9.53 -8.46 1.57
N GLY A 243 -10.35 -7.56 2.12
CA GLY A 243 -10.97 -6.48 1.34
C GLY A 243 -12.02 -6.98 0.34
N THR A 244 -12.57 -8.19 0.54
CA THR A 244 -13.53 -8.78 -0.40
C THR A 244 -14.97 -8.74 0.10
N HIS A 245 -15.19 -8.46 1.40
CA HIS A 245 -16.51 -8.43 2.00
C HIS A 245 -17.04 -7.01 2.19
N ARG A 246 -18.37 -6.88 2.18
CA ARG A 246 -19.04 -5.59 2.41
C ARG A 246 -18.90 -5.10 3.86
N PRO A 247 -19.23 -5.89 4.89
CA PRO A 247 -19.24 -5.37 6.25
C PRO A 247 -17.83 -5.17 6.80
N CYS A 248 -17.63 -4.09 7.54
CA CYS A 248 -16.45 -3.90 8.36
C CYS A 248 -16.68 -4.46 9.76
N THR A 249 -15.68 -5.16 10.29
CA THR A 249 -15.77 -5.87 11.58
C THR A 249 -14.79 -5.34 12.63
N THR A 250 -13.86 -4.47 12.23
CA THR A 250 -12.83 -3.88 13.09
C THR A 250 -12.45 -2.49 12.58
N ASP A 251 -11.92 -1.64 13.47
CA ASP A 251 -11.33 -0.33 13.15
C ASP A 251 -9.80 -0.39 12.98
N ASN A 252 -9.17 -1.55 13.23
CA ASN A 252 -7.74 -1.78 13.16
C ASN A 252 -6.86 -0.84 14.02
N VAL A 253 -7.44 -0.07 14.94
CA VAL A 253 -6.69 0.95 15.71
C VAL A 253 -5.58 0.32 16.54
N GLU A 254 -5.83 -0.84 17.14
CA GLU A 254 -4.83 -1.59 17.91
C GLU A 254 -3.67 -2.10 17.04
N SER A 255 -3.97 -2.58 15.83
CA SER A 255 -2.97 -3.06 14.87
C SER A 255 -2.06 -1.91 14.43
N PHE A 256 -2.65 -0.76 14.07
CA PHE A 256 -1.86 0.42 13.71
C PHE A 256 -1.10 1.02 14.90
N ARG A 257 -1.62 0.91 16.13
CA ARG A 257 -0.87 1.34 17.33
C ARG A 257 0.39 0.50 17.52
N THR A 258 0.26 -0.82 17.40
CA THR A 258 1.40 -1.75 17.49
C THR A 258 2.48 -1.39 16.46
N VAL A 259 2.08 -1.11 15.22
CA VAL A 259 3.01 -0.67 14.16
C VAL A 259 3.62 0.69 14.49
N ALA A 260 2.83 1.67 14.92
CA ALA A 260 3.32 3.01 15.25
C ALA A 260 4.37 2.99 16.37
N GLU A 261 4.12 2.21 17.42
CA GLU A 261 5.05 2.03 18.54
C GLU A 261 6.37 1.40 18.08
N PHE A 262 6.31 0.36 17.23
CA PHE A 262 7.50 -0.25 16.64
C PHE A 262 8.30 0.76 15.80
N LEU A 263 7.63 1.46 14.87
CA LEU A 263 8.27 2.43 13.98
C LEU A 263 8.96 3.52 14.78
N ARG A 264 8.29 4.06 15.80
CA ARG A 264 8.84 5.09 16.68
C ARG A 264 10.05 4.60 17.46
N ALA A 265 9.98 3.38 18.01
CA ALA A 265 11.08 2.77 18.75
C ALA A 265 12.32 2.51 17.88
N LYS A 266 12.12 2.17 16.60
CA LYS A 266 13.21 1.92 15.63
C LYS A 266 13.67 3.14 14.86
N GLY A 267 13.02 4.30 15.06
CA GLY A 267 13.28 5.50 14.25
C GLY A 267 12.98 5.30 12.76
N ARG A 268 12.05 4.40 12.43
CA ARG A 268 11.62 4.12 11.06
C ARG A 268 10.31 4.82 10.74
N LYS A 269 10.00 4.92 9.45
CA LYS A 269 8.73 5.41 8.93
C LYS A 269 7.98 4.29 8.21
N GLY A 270 6.67 4.36 8.23
CA GLY A 270 5.79 3.47 7.48
C GLY A 270 4.88 4.26 6.54
N LEU A 271 4.42 3.63 5.48
CA LEU A 271 3.39 4.15 4.60
C LEU A 271 2.30 3.08 4.48
N VAL A 272 1.04 3.49 4.66
CA VAL A 272 -0.10 2.59 4.46
C VAL A 272 -0.47 2.62 2.99
N SER A 273 0.11 1.73 2.18
CA SER A 273 0.01 1.80 0.70
C SER A 273 -1.26 1.13 0.16
N GLU A 274 -1.97 0.40 1.03
CA GLU A 274 -3.25 -0.19 0.71
C GLU A 274 -4.15 -0.30 1.95
N THR A 275 -5.34 0.31 1.84
CA THR A 275 -6.45 0.05 2.75
C THR A 275 -7.75 0.43 2.06
N GLY A 276 -8.84 -0.25 2.39
CA GLY A 276 -10.13 0.02 1.79
C GLY A 276 -11.26 -0.51 2.64
N ALA A 277 -12.45 0.02 2.39
CA ALA A 277 -13.68 -0.43 3.01
C ALA A 277 -14.83 -0.30 2.00
N SER A 278 -15.92 -1.01 2.23
CA SER A 278 -17.11 -0.83 1.38
C SER A 278 -17.96 0.35 1.85
N SER A 279 -18.98 0.71 1.06
CA SER A 279 -19.99 1.71 1.45
C SER A 279 -21.07 1.17 2.41
N ASP A 280 -20.85 0.01 3.05
CA ASP A 280 -21.73 -0.49 4.10
C ASP A 280 -21.72 0.43 5.33
N ALA A 281 -22.84 0.53 6.05
CA ALA A 281 -22.97 1.41 7.21
C ALA A 281 -21.97 1.07 8.33
N SER A 282 -21.60 -0.20 8.50
CA SER A 282 -20.58 -0.62 9.47
C SER A 282 -19.20 -0.02 9.20
N CYS A 283 -18.90 0.31 7.94
CA CYS A 283 -17.58 0.78 7.53
C CYS A 283 -17.35 2.27 7.81
N PHE A 284 -18.38 3.11 7.78
CA PHE A 284 -18.21 4.54 7.99
C PHE A 284 -17.66 4.89 9.38
N THR A 285 -17.98 4.11 10.41
CA THR A 285 -17.41 4.36 11.74
C THR A 285 -15.98 3.83 11.82
N SER A 286 -15.79 2.56 11.48
CA SER A 286 -14.50 1.88 11.66
C SER A 286 -13.40 2.40 10.74
N PHE A 287 -13.72 2.67 9.47
CA PHE A 287 -12.73 3.18 8.52
C PHE A 287 -12.31 4.61 8.81
N CYS A 288 -13.26 5.47 9.21
CA CYS A 288 -12.95 6.80 9.67
C CYS A 288 -12.07 6.79 10.93
N ALA A 289 -12.34 5.89 11.89
CA ALA A 289 -11.52 5.74 13.10
C ALA A 289 -10.09 5.28 12.78
N GLN A 290 -9.93 4.27 11.91
CA GLN A 290 -8.64 3.81 11.42
C GLN A 290 -7.82 4.96 10.83
N ASN A 291 -8.40 5.66 9.86
CA ASN A 291 -7.71 6.69 9.08
C ASN A 291 -7.39 7.91 9.95
N THR A 292 -8.26 8.26 10.89
CA THR A 292 -7.98 9.27 11.92
C THR A 292 -6.78 8.88 12.77
N PHE A 293 -6.70 7.62 13.23
CA PHE A 293 -5.57 7.15 14.04
C PHE A 293 -4.25 7.18 13.27
N ILE A 294 -4.25 6.74 12.01
CA ILE A 294 -3.06 6.78 11.14
C ILE A 294 -2.57 8.23 10.99
N ASN A 295 -3.47 9.16 10.69
CA ASN A 295 -3.12 10.57 10.53
C ASN A 295 -2.62 11.23 11.84
N GLN A 296 -3.21 10.87 12.99
CA GLN A 296 -2.75 11.33 14.31
C GLN A 296 -1.35 10.82 14.68
N ASN A 297 -0.87 9.75 14.03
CA ASN A 297 0.48 9.21 14.18
C ASN A 297 1.37 9.55 12.97
N SER A 298 1.18 10.75 12.41
CA SER A 298 1.94 11.27 11.25
C SER A 298 3.43 11.49 11.52
N ASP A 299 3.86 11.38 12.78
CA ASP A 299 5.28 11.32 13.10
C ASP A 299 5.92 10.00 12.63
N VAL A 300 5.16 8.92 12.40
CA VAL A 300 5.69 7.63 11.90
C VAL A 300 5.02 7.14 10.64
N PHE A 301 3.73 7.42 10.44
CA PHE A 301 3.03 7.14 9.18
C PHE A 301 3.13 8.34 8.25
N ILE A 302 3.88 8.18 7.16
CA ILE A 302 4.12 9.29 6.22
C ILE A 302 3.01 9.41 5.17
N GLY A 303 2.06 8.49 5.13
CA GLY A 303 0.93 8.57 4.22
C GLY A 303 -0.02 7.38 4.27
N LEU A 304 -1.13 7.54 3.54
CA LEU A 304 -2.18 6.54 3.32
C LEU A 304 -2.61 6.57 1.85
N VAL A 305 -2.78 5.39 1.27
CA VAL A 305 -3.32 5.19 -0.08
C VAL A 305 -4.56 4.31 0.00
N GLY A 306 -5.70 4.87 -0.44
CA GLY A 306 -6.97 4.14 -0.51
C GLY A 306 -7.03 3.19 -1.71
N TRP A 307 -7.50 1.96 -1.48
CA TRP A 307 -7.85 0.99 -2.50
C TRP A 307 -9.37 1.02 -2.76
N ALA A 308 -9.87 1.26 -3.98
CA ALA A 308 -9.14 1.63 -5.20
C ALA A 308 -10.01 2.40 -6.22
N ALA A 309 -9.34 3.05 -7.18
CA ALA A 309 -9.94 3.70 -8.34
C ALA A 309 -9.26 3.21 -9.65
N GLY A 310 -9.25 4.04 -10.70
CA GLY A 310 -8.66 3.69 -12.00
C GLY A 310 -9.67 3.01 -12.93
N SER A 311 -9.37 1.79 -13.36
CA SER A 311 -10.24 0.98 -14.23
C SER A 311 -11.34 0.23 -13.48
N PHE A 312 -11.35 0.25 -12.14
CA PHE A 312 -12.49 -0.24 -11.36
C PHE A 312 -13.74 0.57 -11.64
N SER A 313 -14.88 -0.13 -11.73
CA SER A 313 -16.20 0.49 -11.81
C SER A 313 -16.60 1.15 -10.49
N THR A 314 -17.58 2.06 -10.56
CA THR A 314 -18.12 2.74 -9.36
C THR A 314 -18.91 1.81 -8.42
N ASP A 315 -19.26 0.60 -8.87
CA ASP A 315 -20.00 -0.42 -8.10
C ASP A 315 -19.11 -1.56 -7.59
N TYR A 316 -17.80 -1.52 -7.85
CA TYR A 316 -16.82 -2.35 -7.17
C TYR A 316 -16.94 -2.19 -5.64
N VAL A 317 -16.80 -3.29 -4.89
CA VAL A 317 -17.12 -3.32 -3.46
C VAL A 317 -16.30 -2.33 -2.64
N LEU A 318 -15.03 -2.10 -3.01
CA LEU A 318 -14.14 -1.10 -2.38
C LEU A 318 -13.91 0.12 -3.28
N SER A 319 -14.85 0.44 -4.17
CA SER A 319 -14.65 1.52 -5.15
C SER A 319 -14.44 2.88 -4.47
N LEU A 320 -13.36 3.55 -4.86
CA LEU A 320 -13.12 4.98 -4.69
C LEU A 320 -13.13 5.68 -6.06
N THR A 321 -13.52 5.00 -7.14
CA THR A 321 -13.64 5.59 -8.48
C THR A 321 -14.68 6.71 -8.45
N PRO A 322 -14.32 7.97 -8.78
CA PRO A 322 -15.27 9.06 -8.80
C PRO A 322 -16.21 8.92 -9.99
N LYS A 323 -17.48 9.29 -9.79
CA LYS A 323 -18.47 9.27 -10.87
C LYS A 323 -18.23 10.48 -11.79
N LYS A 324 -18.02 10.21 -13.08
CA LYS A 324 -17.91 11.25 -14.11
C LYS A 324 -19.29 11.70 -14.59
N SER A 325 -19.51 13.01 -14.63
CA SER A 325 -20.69 13.64 -15.26
C SER A 325 -20.22 14.85 -16.09
N GLY A 326 -20.29 14.73 -17.41
CA GLY A 326 -19.65 15.67 -18.33
C GLY A 326 -18.14 15.74 -18.09
N ASN A 327 -17.63 16.93 -17.76
CA ASN A 327 -16.22 17.18 -17.45
C ASN A 327 -15.94 17.22 -15.93
N THR A 328 -16.92 16.85 -15.10
CA THR A 328 -16.81 16.89 -13.64
C THR A 328 -16.77 15.48 -13.06
N TYR A 329 -16.10 15.37 -11.92
CA TYR A 329 -15.98 14.15 -11.12
C TYR A 329 -16.63 14.37 -9.76
N THR A 330 -17.21 13.32 -9.19
CA THR A 330 -17.82 13.37 -7.87
C THR A 330 -17.50 12.11 -7.10
N ASP A 331 -16.80 12.27 -5.98
CA ASP A 331 -16.45 11.17 -5.09
C ASP A 331 -17.67 10.67 -4.32
N ASN A 332 -17.61 9.39 -3.96
CA ASN A 332 -18.58 8.78 -3.08
C ASN A 332 -18.42 9.26 -1.63
N ASN A 333 -19.39 8.91 -0.78
CA ASN A 333 -19.42 9.34 0.61
C ASN A 333 -18.27 8.77 1.44
N LEU A 334 -17.82 7.54 1.15
CA LEU A 334 -16.74 6.89 1.89
C LEU A 334 -15.42 7.64 1.67
N MET A 335 -15.10 7.97 0.42
CA MET A 335 -13.94 8.79 0.04
C MET A 335 -13.97 10.13 0.78
N LYS A 336 -15.09 10.86 0.71
CA LYS A 336 -15.23 12.16 1.37
C LYS A 336 -15.08 12.07 2.88
N GLN A 337 -15.86 11.22 3.53
CA GLN A 337 -15.98 11.22 4.98
C GLN A 337 -14.83 10.51 5.69
N CYS A 338 -14.32 9.41 5.12
CA CYS A 338 -13.33 8.57 5.82
C CYS A 338 -11.93 8.67 5.25
N VAL A 339 -11.73 9.18 4.04
CA VAL A 339 -10.40 9.40 3.46
C VAL A 339 -10.03 10.89 3.49
N LEU A 340 -10.87 11.77 2.95
CA LEU A 340 -10.58 13.20 2.85
C LEU A 340 -10.77 13.94 4.18
N ASP A 341 -11.93 13.83 4.81
CA ASP A 341 -12.25 14.58 6.04
C ASP A 341 -11.34 14.18 7.21
N THR A 342 -10.94 12.91 7.30
CA THR A 342 -10.00 12.42 8.32
C THR A 342 -8.60 13.00 8.16
N TRP A 343 -8.24 13.45 6.94
CA TRP A 343 -6.99 14.13 6.65
C TRP A 343 -7.09 15.66 6.79
N ALA A 344 -8.22 16.25 6.37
CA ALA A 344 -8.45 17.70 6.42
C ALA A 344 -8.66 18.25 7.84
N ASN A 345 -9.31 17.49 8.73
CA ASN A 345 -9.67 17.96 10.07
C ASN A 345 -8.49 18.03 11.07
N THR A 346 -7.29 17.58 10.68
CA THR A 346 -6.12 17.59 11.56
C THR A 346 -5.45 18.96 11.64
N GLU A 347 -5.63 19.84 10.65
CA GLU A 347 -5.17 21.23 10.76
C GLU A 347 -5.83 21.98 11.93
N GLN A 348 -7.00 21.53 12.42
CA GLN A 348 -7.70 22.16 13.54
C GLN A 348 -7.30 21.61 14.93
N ASN A 349 -6.62 20.46 15.01
CA ASN A 349 -6.31 19.80 16.29
C ASN A 349 -4.82 19.82 16.67
N VAL A 350 -3.97 20.52 15.91
CA VAL A 350 -2.59 20.81 16.35
C VAL A 350 -2.63 21.93 17.38
N SER A 351 -3.05 21.60 18.61
CA SER A 351 -2.74 22.44 19.77
C SER A 351 -1.22 22.49 19.91
N THR A 352 -0.69 23.70 19.84
CA THR A 352 0.72 24.05 19.99
C THR A 352 1.30 23.38 21.25
N PRO A 353 2.52 22.80 21.21
CA PRO A 353 3.15 22.31 22.43
C PRO A 353 3.25 23.44 23.46
N ALA A 354 2.71 23.23 24.65
CA ALA A 354 2.81 24.20 25.74
C ALA A 354 4.28 24.50 26.02
N THR A 355 4.65 25.78 25.94
CA THR A 355 5.97 26.28 26.33
C THR A 355 6.19 25.95 27.82
N PRO A 356 7.30 25.30 28.21
CA PRO A 356 7.60 25.10 29.63
C PRO A 356 7.74 26.46 30.33
N PRO A 357 7.29 26.62 31.59
CA PRO A 357 7.45 27.87 32.31
C PRO A 357 8.94 28.22 32.43
N ALA A 358 9.28 29.47 32.15
CA ALA A 358 10.63 29.98 32.35
C ALA A 358 11.06 29.80 33.81
N ALA A 359 12.16 29.08 34.02
CA ALA A 359 12.77 28.96 35.34
C ALA A 359 13.25 30.35 35.79
N SER A 360 12.71 30.84 36.90
CA SER A 360 13.19 32.02 37.59
C SER A 360 14.56 31.72 38.21
N SER A 361 15.59 32.35 37.66
CA SER A 361 16.93 32.34 38.25
C SER A 361 16.96 33.28 39.45
N SER A 362 17.11 32.70 40.65
CA SER A 362 17.61 33.43 41.81
C SER A 362 19.10 33.12 41.96
N SER A 363 19.89 34.18 41.95
CA SER A 363 21.33 34.17 42.11
C SER A 363 21.71 33.90 43.56
N SER A 364 22.62 32.96 43.79
CA SER A 364 23.59 33.09 44.88
C SER A 364 24.88 32.36 44.53
N SER A 365 25.95 32.94 45.05
CA SER A 365 27.28 33.02 44.49
C SER A 365 28.26 31.99 45.05
N ALA A 366 29.22 31.64 44.19
CA ALA A 366 30.64 31.41 44.47
C ALA A 366 31.07 30.22 45.34
N GLY A 367 31.94 29.40 44.75
CA GLY A 367 32.77 28.43 45.45
C GLY A 367 33.66 27.69 44.45
N ALA A 368 34.83 28.26 44.18
CA ALA A 368 35.85 27.71 43.28
C ALA A 368 36.41 26.37 43.76
N ALA A 369 36.69 25.45 42.83
CA ALA A 369 37.79 24.50 42.96
C ALA A 369 38.27 24.04 41.58
N VAL A 370 39.58 23.85 41.51
CA VAL A 370 40.47 23.79 40.35
C VAL A 370 40.96 22.34 40.13
N SER A 371 41.46 22.05 38.92
CA SER A 371 42.30 20.88 38.50
C SER A 371 41.58 19.57 38.19
N GLN A 372 41.93 18.76 37.19
CA GLN A 372 42.90 18.79 36.07
C GLN A 372 42.53 17.63 35.09
N PRO A 373 43.12 17.56 33.88
CA PRO A 373 42.69 16.66 32.80
C PRO A 373 43.32 15.27 32.89
N ILE A 374 42.64 14.23 32.40
CA ILE A 374 43.26 12.93 32.11
C ILE A 374 43.06 12.58 30.64
N ALA A 375 44.17 12.17 30.05
CA ALA A 375 44.45 12.07 28.64
C ALA A 375 43.88 10.83 27.96
N SER A 376 43.55 11.04 26.69
CA SER A 376 43.77 10.21 25.51
C SER A 376 44.46 8.86 25.68
N LEU A 377 43.81 7.79 25.23
CA LEU A 377 44.45 6.54 24.82
C LEU A 377 43.89 6.09 23.46
N VAL A 378 44.74 6.23 22.45
CA VAL A 378 44.69 5.57 21.14
C VAL A 378 45.20 4.13 21.30
N PRO A 379 44.69 3.16 20.52
CA PRO A 379 45.59 2.16 19.95
C PRO A 379 45.50 2.07 18.42
N THR A 380 46.58 2.53 17.82
CA THR A 380 47.42 1.93 16.76
C THR A 380 46.83 0.87 15.82
N LYS A 381 46.88 1.23 14.53
CA LYS A 381 46.81 0.40 13.32
C LYS A 381 48.16 -0.29 13.03
N LEU A 382 48.14 -1.51 12.48
CA LEU A 382 48.96 -2.08 11.37
C LEU A 382 49.03 -3.62 11.45
N PRO A 383 49.41 -4.37 10.38
CA PRO A 383 49.14 -4.18 8.95
C PRO A 383 48.64 -5.45 8.23
N ALA A 384 48.24 -5.26 6.98
CA ALA A 384 47.86 -6.29 6.01
C ALA A 384 49.00 -7.22 5.60
N THR A 385 48.68 -8.49 5.33
CA THR A 385 49.51 -9.43 4.57
C THR A 385 48.64 -10.34 3.71
N THR A 386 48.71 -10.15 2.39
CA THR A 386 48.55 -11.19 1.35
C THR A 386 49.78 -11.09 0.46
N PRO A 387 50.31 -12.22 -0.04
CA PRO A 387 50.01 -12.51 -1.44
C PRO A 387 49.98 -14.00 -1.83
N SER A 388 49.43 -14.21 -3.04
CA SER A 388 49.80 -15.22 -4.06
C SER A 388 48.85 -16.41 -4.29
N ALA A 389 48.17 -16.32 -5.43
CA ALA A 389 47.70 -17.43 -6.24
C ALA A 389 48.87 -18.16 -6.94
N PRO A 390 48.61 -19.31 -7.57
CA PRO A 390 49.09 -19.46 -8.94
C PRO A 390 48.11 -20.09 -9.93
N ALA A 391 48.24 -19.56 -11.16
CA ALA A 391 48.21 -20.20 -12.46
C ALA A 391 46.88 -20.62 -13.13
N ALA A 392 46.70 -19.98 -14.29
CA ALA A 392 45.79 -20.27 -15.38
C ALA A 392 46.14 -21.55 -16.15
N ILE A 393 45.13 -22.15 -16.79
CA ILE A 393 45.29 -22.97 -18.00
C ILE A 393 44.33 -22.42 -19.05
N SER A 394 44.85 -22.20 -20.25
CA SER A 394 44.20 -21.57 -21.38
C SER A 394 44.23 -22.48 -22.63
N THR A 395 43.04 -22.74 -23.19
CA THR A 395 42.66 -22.84 -24.63
C THR A 395 43.04 -24.12 -25.45
N PRO A 396 42.47 -24.38 -26.67
CA PRO A 396 41.50 -23.64 -27.50
C PRO A 396 40.39 -24.57 -28.14
N PRO A 397 39.75 -24.33 -29.33
CA PRO A 397 38.29 -24.37 -29.50
C PRO A 397 37.81 -25.47 -30.48
N SER A 398 36.49 -25.60 -30.69
CA SER A 398 35.95 -26.33 -31.84
C SER A 398 34.71 -25.63 -32.40
N SER A 399 34.85 -25.21 -33.65
CA SER A 399 33.86 -24.65 -34.56
C SER A 399 33.12 -25.75 -35.32
N ALA A 400 31.82 -25.57 -35.57
CA ALA A 400 31.06 -25.84 -36.82
C ALA A 400 29.57 -26.08 -36.47
N SER A 401 28.59 -25.27 -36.88
CA SER A 401 28.00 -25.06 -38.22
C SER A 401 26.71 -25.87 -38.44
N SER A 402 25.63 -25.16 -38.82
CA SER A 402 24.43 -25.58 -39.60
C SER A 402 23.47 -26.61 -38.93
N SER A 403 22.14 -26.57 -39.05
CA SER A 403 21.26 -26.17 -40.15
C SER A 403 19.81 -26.03 -39.64
N ALA A 404 19.00 -25.17 -40.26
CA ALA A 404 17.53 -25.26 -40.22
C ALA A 404 17.04 -26.52 -40.99
N PRO A 405 15.76 -26.91 -40.84
CA PRO A 405 14.82 -26.47 -41.88
C PRO A 405 13.41 -26.11 -41.41
N THR A 406 12.82 -25.24 -42.22
CA THR A 406 11.41 -24.90 -42.42
C THR A 406 10.50 -26.09 -42.71
N SER A 407 9.24 -26.05 -42.24
CA SER A 407 8.07 -26.51 -43.00
C SER A 407 6.75 -25.95 -42.45
N ALA A 408 5.99 -25.31 -43.35
CA ALA A 408 4.52 -25.21 -43.39
C ALA A 408 4.09 -25.87 -44.74
N PRO A 409 2.81 -25.99 -45.18
CA PRO A 409 1.49 -25.58 -44.64
C PRO A 409 0.39 -26.68 -44.93
N PRO A 410 -0.91 -26.48 -45.32
CA PRO A 410 -1.95 -25.42 -45.16
C PRO A 410 -3.35 -26.02 -44.69
N PRO A 411 -4.56 -25.53 -45.08
CA PRO A 411 -5.52 -24.88 -44.14
C PRO A 411 -6.92 -25.56 -44.05
N SER A 412 -7.78 -25.07 -43.14
CA SER A 412 -9.25 -25.18 -43.33
C SER A 412 -10.01 -24.06 -42.61
N SER A 413 -11.08 -23.62 -43.27
CA SER A 413 -11.94 -22.48 -43.00
C SER A 413 -13.33 -22.91 -42.50
N SER A 414 -14.13 -21.92 -42.07
CA SER A 414 -15.56 -21.90 -41.65
C SER A 414 -15.76 -22.11 -40.14
N GLY A 415 -16.59 -21.36 -39.41
CA GLY A 415 -17.52 -20.26 -39.71
C GLY A 415 -18.50 -20.14 -38.53
N GLY A 416 -18.93 -18.92 -38.17
CA GLY A 416 -20.14 -18.59 -37.39
C GLY A 416 -20.25 -19.04 -35.93
N ASP A 417 -20.30 -18.10 -34.98
CA ASP A 417 -21.56 -17.66 -34.35
C ASP A 417 -21.30 -16.78 -33.10
N GLU A 418 -22.05 -15.68 -33.03
CA GLU A 418 -22.19 -14.81 -31.87
C GLU A 418 -23.04 -15.50 -30.80
N GLU A 419 -22.60 -15.47 -29.53
CA GLU A 419 -23.51 -15.45 -28.38
C GLU A 419 -22.79 -14.95 -27.10
N GLY A 420 -23.58 -14.33 -26.23
CA GLY A 420 -23.18 -13.26 -25.31
C GLY A 420 -22.31 -13.64 -24.11
N ILE A 421 -21.50 -12.66 -23.70
CA ILE A 421 -20.64 -12.70 -22.52
C ILE A 421 -21.49 -12.37 -21.28
N ALA A 422 -21.74 -13.39 -20.45
CA ALA A 422 -22.08 -13.23 -19.04
C ALA A 422 -20.82 -13.42 -18.18
N PRO A 423 -20.64 -12.70 -17.06
CA PRO A 423 -19.44 -12.78 -16.25
C PRO A 423 -19.43 -14.08 -15.41
N PRO A 424 -18.28 -14.76 -15.25
CA PRO A 424 -18.21 -15.94 -14.39
C PRO A 424 -18.18 -15.50 -12.93
N THR A 425 -19.21 -15.89 -12.18
CA THR A 425 -19.14 -16.04 -10.72
C THR A 425 -18.49 -17.41 -10.47
N THR A 426 -17.29 -17.42 -9.89
CA THR A 426 -16.69 -18.66 -9.40
C THR A 426 -16.46 -18.52 -7.91
N ILE A 427 -17.34 -19.19 -7.16
CA ILE A 427 -17.17 -19.45 -5.73
C ILE A 427 -16.08 -20.51 -5.61
N VAL A 428 -14.94 -20.14 -5.02
CA VAL A 428 -13.91 -21.09 -4.63
C VAL A 428 -14.35 -21.73 -3.31
N SER A 429 -14.63 -23.03 -3.36
CA SER A 429 -14.83 -23.88 -2.20
C SER A 429 -13.49 -24.46 -1.79
N MET A 430 -12.97 -24.07 -0.63
CA MET A 430 -11.76 -24.62 -0.02
C MET A 430 -12.06 -26.02 0.56
N PRO A 431 -11.26 -27.06 0.30
CA PRO A 431 -11.40 -28.35 0.98
C PRO A 431 -10.74 -28.30 2.37
N THR A 432 -11.55 -28.42 3.42
CA THR A 432 -11.07 -28.65 4.78
C THR A 432 -10.56 -30.08 4.92
N THR A 433 -9.25 -30.27 5.01
CA THR A 433 -8.67 -31.50 5.58
C THR A 433 -7.60 -31.15 6.59
N LEU A 434 -8.03 -31.01 7.85
CA LEU A 434 -7.18 -31.08 9.03
C LEU A 434 -6.84 -32.55 9.29
N LEU A 435 -5.58 -32.93 9.10
CA LEU A 435 -5.02 -34.16 9.68
C LEU A 435 -4.54 -33.84 11.10
N VAL A 436 -5.25 -34.37 12.09
CA VAL A 436 -4.85 -34.35 13.50
C VAL A 436 -4.25 -35.72 13.84
N ASP A 437 -3.01 -35.70 14.29
CA ASP A 437 -2.25 -36.83 14.83
C ASP A 437 -2.66 -37.12 16.29
N PRO A 438 -3.12 -38.34 16.66
CA PRO A 438 -3.51 -38.66 18.03
C PRO A 438 -2.45 -39.51 18.75
N SER A 439 -1.66 -38.90 19.63
CA SER A 439 -0.95 -39.65 20.67
C SER A 439 -0.84 -38.90 22.02
N THR A 440 -1.87 -39.13 22.87
CA THR A 440 -1.86 -39.22 24.36
C THR A 440 -1.60 -37.95 25.24
N PRO A 441 -2.01 -37.93 26.54
CA PRO A 441 -3.28 -38.36 27.15
C PRO A 441 -3.93 -37.29 28.06
N THR A 442 -5.25 -37.37 28.22
CA THR A 442 -6.09 -36.52 29.09
C THR A 442 -6.01 -36.92 30.59
N PRO A 443 -5.99 -35.97 31.56
CA PRO A 443 -6.17 -36.26 32.99
C PRO A 443 -7.66 -36.38 33.40
N PRO A 444 -7.98 -37.01 34.55
CA PRO A 444 -9.31 -37.54 34.83
C PRO A 444 -10.31 -36.52 35.38
N ALA A 445 -11.58 -36.78 35.10
CA ALA A 445 -12.75 -36.08 35.61
C ALA A 445 -12.99 -36.34 37.11
N ALA A 446 -13.45 -35.31 37.81
CA ALA A 446 -13.94 -35.41 39.20
C ALA A 446 -15.43 -35.75 39.23
N THR A 447 -15.76 -36.73 40.07
CA THR A 447 -17.11 -37.21 40.38
C THR A 447 -17.81 -36.39 41.47
N GLY A 448 -19.06 -35.98 41.19
CA GLY A 448 -20.22 -36.19 42.06
C GLY A 448 -20.52 -35.21 43.21
N ALA A 449 -21.72 -34.60 43.17
CA ALA A 449 -22.69 -34.59 44.28
C ALA A 449 -24.09 -34.15 43.81
N ARG A 450 -25.09 -34.98 44.15
CA ARG A 450 -26.54 -34.77 44.01
C ARG A 450 -27.08 -33.88 45.15
N SER A 451 -28.07 -33.05 44.83
CA SER A 451 -29.28 -32.85 45.66
C SER A 451 -30.37 -32.21 44.79
N GLY A 452 -31.59 -32.72 44.84
CA GLY A 452 -32.73 -32.24 44.04
C GLY A 452 -33.89 -31.78 44.90
N ARG A 453 -34.86 -31.09 44.28
CA ARG A 453 -36.31 -31.28 44.54
C ARG A 453 -37.21 -30.55 43.52
N ASN A 454 -38.26 -31.28 43.17
CA ASN A 454 -39.45 -31.06 42.32
C ASN A 454 -40.13 -29.69 42.28
N GLY A 455 -40.81 -29.45 41.14
CA GLY A 455 -42.05 -28.69 41.02
C GLY A 455 -42.57 -28.66 39.56
N THR A 456 -43.81 -29.06 39.35
CA THR A 456 -44.40 -29.63 38.12
C THR A 456 -45.30 -28.68 37.29
N THR A 457 -45.24 -28.84 35.96
CA THR A 457 -46.30 -28.75 34.90
C THR A 457 -47.38 -27.65 34.91
N THR A 458 -47.52 -26.94 33.77
CA THR A 458 -48.73 -27.02 32.93
C THR A 458 -48.47 -26.56 31.48
N THR A 459 -49.11 -27.26 30.54
CA THR A 459 -49.04 -27.21 29.08
C THR A 459 -50.24 -26.46 28.46
N THR A 460 -50.03 -25.73 27.35
CA THR A 460 -50.92 -25.57 26.16
C THR A 460 -50.15 -24.77 25.10
N SER A 461 -49.72 -25.35 23.95
CA SER A 461 -50.39 -25.36 22.62
C SER A 461 -50.93 -23.98 22.19
N SER A 462 -50.69 -23.39 21.01
CA SER A 462 -50.34 -23.92 19.68
C SER A 462 -50.04 -22.74 18.72
N SER A 463 -48.93 -22.82 17.98
CA SER A 463 -48.71 -22.63 16.52
C SER A 463 -49.41 -21.54 15.65
N PRO A 464 -48.82 -21.18 14.49
CA PRO A 464 -48.63 -19.79 14.04
C PRO A 464 -49.24 -19.42 12.67
N LEU A 465 -49.15 -18.11 12.34
CA LEU A 465 -49.16 -17.43 11.01
C LEU A 465 -50.38 -17.65 10.07
N PRO A 466 -50.75 -16.63 9.26
CA PRO A 466 -50.17 -16.59 7.90
C PRO A 466 -49.98 -15.21 7.25
N THR A 467 -49.12 -15.24 6.24
CA THR A 467 -48.87 -14.35 5.11
C THR A 467 -50.12 -14.14 4.22
N ALA A 468 -50.28 -12.97 3.59
CA ALA A 468 -50.75 -12.86 2.20
C ALA A 468 -50.65 -11.42 1.64
N ALA A 469 -50.29 -11.36 0.37
CA ALA A 469 -50.16 -10.20 -0.50
C ALA A 469 -51.50 -9.61 -0.97
N GLY A 470 -51.47 -8.42 -1.57
CA GLY A 470 -52.32 -8.12 -2.72
C GLY A 470 -52.93 -6.72 -2.83
N SER A 471 -52.45 -5.99 -3.83
CA SER A 471 -53.27 -5.29 -4.84
C SER A 471 -53.64 -3.81 -4.70
N ARG A 472 -53.57 -3.18 -5.87
CA ARG A 472 -53.72 -1.78 -6.29
C ARG A 472 -55.18 -1.25 -6.31
N LEU A 473 -55.26 0.03 -6.70
CA LEU A 473 -56.39 0.90 -7.13
C LEU A 473 -56.92 1.78 -6.00
N GLY A 474 -57.08 3.10 -6.12
CA GLY A 474 -57.02 4.04 -7.25
C GLY A 474 -57.98 5.20 -6.96
N GLY A 475 -57.64 6.42 -7.40
CA GLY A 475 -58.52 7.60 -7.44
C GLY A 475 -58.30 8.60 -6.27
N LEU A 476 -57.67 9.76 -6.50
CA LEU A 476 -58.24 11.01 -7.07
C LEU A 476 -59.36 11.59 -6.20
N ASP A 477 -59.09 12.68 -5.48
CA ASP A 477 -59.39 14.06 -5.92
C ASP A 477 -59.07 15.08 -4.80
N SER A 478 -58.23 16.08 -5.07
CA SER A 478 -58.60 17.52 -5.19
C SER A 478 -58.70 18.26 -3.85
N LEU A 479 -58.34 19.54 -3.64
CA LEU A 479 -57.89 20.66 -4.47
C LEU A 479 -57.55 21.85 -3.52
N LEU A 480 -56.79 22.83 -4.03
CA LEU A 480 -56.76 24.28 -3.67
C LEU A 480 -56.11 24.72 -2.34
N GLY A 481 -55.30 25.78 -2.28
CA GLY A 481 -54.91 26.83 -3.24
C GLY A 481 -53.61 27.52 -2.75
N LEU A 482 -52.75 28.13 -3.57
CA LEU A 482 -52.87 29.22 -4.57
C LEU A 482 -52.38 30.57 -3.99
N GLY A 483 -51.41 31.19 -4.68
CA GLY A 483 -51.02 32.60 -4.56
C GLY A 483 -49.50 32.84 -4.63
N LEU A 484 -48.89 33.02 -5.82
CA LEU A 484 -48.57 34.30 -6.50
C LEU A 484 -47.53 35.16 -5.75
N ALA A 485 -46.56 35.87 -6.35
CA ALA A 485 -46.07 36.04 -7.72
C ALA A 485 -44.84 37.00 -7.70
N VAL A 486 -43.94 36.84 -8.68
CA VAL A 486 -43.26 37.90 -9.47
C VAL A 486 -42.24 38.84 -8.80
N ALA A 487 -41.00 38.84 -9.30
CA ALA A 487 -40.43 39.97 -10.06
C ALA A 487 -39.08 39.61 -10.70
N PHE A 488 -38.85 40.18 -11.89
CA PHE A 488 -37.82 39.88 -12.88
C PHE A 488 -37.02 41.17 -13.17
N PHE A 489 -35.81 41.01 -13.73
CA PHE A 489 -34.88 42.00 -14.31
C PHE A 489 -34.14 42.91 -13.29
N LEU A 490 -32.82 43.06 -13.35
CA LEU A 490 -31.92 43.27 -14.50
C LEU A 490 -30.71 42.33 -14.54
#